data_AF-A0AAE3MF45-F1
#
_entry.id   AF-A0AAE3MF45-F1
#
_cell.length_a   1.000
_cell.length_b   1.000
_cell.length_c   1.000
_cell.angle_alpha   90.00
_cell.angle_beta   90.00
_cell.angle_gamma   90.00
#
_symmetry.space_group_name_H-M   'P 1'
#
loop_
_entity.id
_entity.type
_entity.pdbx_description
1 polymer ?
#
loop_
_entity_poly.entity_id
_entity_poly.type
_entity_poly.pdbx_seq_one_letter_code
_entity_poly.pdbx_strand_id
1 'polypeptide(L)'
;MKYFQGITNVEQAKLLYRHLAKQLHSDAGGTVLEFQKMQDEYRITLSRLQECHNPVSSHFSKATLNDFFQSESPEKELLINLGKLAKVLIKKQVPQNYLRRKITTTNSLIKKDVLNEILDILNEL
;
A
#
# COMPACT_ATOMS: atom_id res chain seq x y z
N MET A 1 -24.44 -8.67 -9.03
CA MET A 1 -23.42 -9.51 -8.38
C MET A 1 -24.06 -10.84 -8.08
N LYS A 2 -23.49 -11.92 -8.62
CA LYS A 2 -23.92 -13.31 -8.48
C LYS A 2 -23.40 -13.96 -7.20
N TYR A 3 -22.20 -13.57 -6.74
CA TYR A 3 -21.48 -14.26 -5.66
C TYR A 3 -21.47 -13.50 -4.34
N PHE A 4 -21.34 -12.17 -4.37
CA PHE A 4 -21.14 -11.34 -3.17
C PHE A 4 -22.37 -10.48 -2.82
N GLN A 5 -23.58 -11.00 -3.05
CA GLN A 5 -24.81 -10.27 -2.76
C GLN A 5 -25.06 -10.19 -1.24
N GLY A 6 -25.26 -8.97 -0.71
CA GLY A 6 -25.62 -8.75 0.70
C GLY A 6 -24.44 -8.72 1.69
N ILE A 7 -23.20 -8.70 1.21
CA ILE A 7 -22.02 -8.59 2.08
C ILE A 7 -21.88 -7.15 2.59
N THR A 8 -21.82 -7.00 3.92
CA THR A 8 -21.69 -5.70 4.61
C THR A 8 -20.34 -5.53 5.31
N ASN A 9 -19.55 -6.60 5.42
CA ASN A 9 -18.27 -6.59 6.13
C ASN A 9 -17.16 -7.20 5.27
N VAL A 10 -15.97 -6.60 5.33
CA VAL A 10 -14.74 -7.05 4.66
C VAL A 10 -14.36 -8.48 5.07
N GLU A 11 -14.51 -8.83 6.33
CA GLU A 11 -14.16 -10.18 6.82
C GLU A 11 -15.11 -11.25 6.27
N GLN A 12 -16.40 -10.92 6.15
CA GLN A 12 -17.36 -11.81 5.49
C GLN A 12 -17.03 -11.98 3.99
N ALA A 13 -16.65 -10.90 3.31
CA ALA A 13 -16.21 -10.96 1.91
C ALA A 13 -14.99 -11.89 1.74
N LYS A 14 -13.97 -11.75 2.60
CA LYS A 14 -12.76 -12.58 2.56
C LYS A 14 -13.04 -14.06 2.79
N LEU A 15 -13.89 -14.37 3.77
CA LEU A 15 -14.26 -15.77 4.07
C LEU A 15 -15.02 -16.41 2.91
N LEU A 16 -16.00 -15.69 2.35
CA LEU A 16 -16.78 -16.17 1.22
C LEU A 16 -15.90 -16.37 -0.02
N TYR A 17 -14.98 -15.44 -0.29
CA TYR A 17 -14.00 -15.56 -1.37
C TYR A 17 -13.15 -16.81 -1.24
N ARG A 18 -12.63 -17.11 -0.04
CA ARG A 18 -11.82 -18.32 0.19
C ARG A 18 -12.61 -19.61 -0.07
N HIS A 19 -13.90 -19.62 0.26
CA HIS A 19 -14.76 -20.77 0.02
C HIS A 19 -15.03 -20.96 -1.48
N LEU A 20 -15.43 -19.89 -2.15
CA LEU A 20 -15.71 -19.89 -3.59
C LEU A 20 -14.46 -20.16 -4.42
N ALA A 21 -13.30 -19.64 -4.02
CA ALA A 21 -12.05 -19.88 -4.71
C ALA A 21 -11.64 -21.35 -4.70
N LYS A 22 -11.94 -22.08 -3.62
CA LYS A 22 -11.70 -23.53 -3.56
C LYS A 22 -12.69 -24.32 -4.42
N GLN A 23 -13.95 -23.87 -4.51
CA GLN A 23 -14.98 -24.54 -5.29
C GLN A 23 -14.88 -24.28 -6.80
N LEU A 24 -14.46 -23.07 -7.18
CA LEU A 24 -14.36 -22.64 -8.57
C LEU A 24 -12.95 -22.83 -9.16
N HIS A 25 -12.00 -23.38 -8.39
CA HIS A 25 -10.66 -23.70 -8.91
C HIS A 25 -10.75 -24.79 -9.97
N SER A 26 -9.87 -24.72 -10.97
CA SER A 26 -9.78 -25.71 -12.05
C SER A 26 -9.64 -27.14 -11.52
N ASP A 27 -8.88 -27.30 -10.44
CA ASP A 27 -8.59 -28.60 -9.81
C ASP A 27 -9.83 -29.21 -9.13
N ALA A 28 -10.82 -28.39 -8.80
CA ALA A 28 -12.10 -28.80 -8.22
C ALA A 28 -13.21 -28.94 -9.28
N GLY A 29 -12.89 -28.79 -10.57
CA GLY A 29 -13.84 -28.84 -11.68
C GLY A 29 -14.51 -27.51 -12.03
N GLY A 30 -14.00 -26.39 -11.52
CA GLY A 30 -14.49 -25.06 -11.84
C GLY A 30 -13.97 -24.51 -13.17
N THR A 31 -14.77 -23.68 -13.85
CA THR A 31 -14.38 -23.01 -15.10
C THR A 31 -13.59 -21.73 -14.79
N VAL A 32 -12.46 -21.52 -15.48
CA VAL A 32 -11.64 -20.29 -15.40
C VAL A 32 -12.48 -19.01 -15.56
N LEU A 33 -13.46 -19.04 -16.45
CA LEU A 33 -14.36 -17.91 -16.71
C LEU A 33 -15.28 -17.57 -15.53
N GLU A 34 -15.74 -18.57 -14.78
CA GLU A 34 -16.55 -18.34 -13.57
C GLU A 34 -15.68 -17.92 -12.39
N PHE A 35 -14.45 -18.43 -12.29
CA PHE A 35 -13.47 -17.97 -11.31
C PHE A 35 -13.10 -16.50 -11.51
N GLN A 36 -12.87 -16.08 -12.77
CA GLN A 36 -12.57 -14.69 -13.10
C GLN A 36 -13.75 -13.76 -12.77
N LYS A 37 -14.98 -14.15 -13.12
CA LYS A 37 -16.18 -13.39 -12.72
C LYS A 37 -16.30 -13.25 -11.21
N MET A 38 -16.05 -14.32 -10.45
CA MET A 38 -16.06 -14.30 -8.99
C MET A 38 -15.00 -13.34 -8.43
N GLN A 39 -13.79 -13.36 -9.00
CA GLN A 39 -12.69 -12.48 -8.61
C GLN A 39 -13.01 -10.99 -8.88
N ASP A 40 -13.61 -10.68 -10.03
CA ASP A 40 -14.03 -9.32 -10.37
C ASP A 40 -15.13 -8.81 -9.42
N GLU A 41 -16.11 -9.65 -9.09
CA GLU A 41 -17.14 -9.28 -8.12
C GLU A 41 -16.57 -9.06 -6.71
N TYR A 42 -15.59 -9.87 -6.31
CA TYR A 42 -14.91 -9.70 -5.04
C TYR A 42 -14.18 -8.35 -4.95
N ARG A 43 -13.45 -7.98 -6.01
CA ARG A 43 -12.74 -6.70 -6.09
C ARG A 43 -13.69 -5.51 -5.95
N ILE A 44 -14.80 -5.50 -6.71
CA ILE A 44 -15.80 -4.43 -6.64
C ILE A 44 -16.42 -4.35 -5.24
N THR A 45 -16.69 -5.49 -4.61
CA THR A 45 -17.25 -5.55 -3.24
C THR A 45 -16.28 -4.96 -2.23
N LEU A 46 -14.99 -5.27 -2.32
CA LEU A 46 -13.98 -4.71 -1.43
C LEU A 46 -13.84 -3.20 -1.58
N SER A 47 -13.81 -2.68 -2.81
CA SER A 47 -13.73 -1.22 -3.05
C SER A 47 -14.90 -0.48 -2.41
N ARG A 48 -16.12 -1.00 -2.57
CA ARG A 48 -17.32 -0.42 -1.95
C ARG A 48 -17.25 -0.42 -0.42
N LEU A 49 -16.78 -1.53 0.17
CA LEU A 49 -16.65 -1.64 1.62
C LEU A 49 -15.57 -0.70 2.18
N GLN A 50 -14.49 -0.46 1.43
CA GLN A 50 -13.42 0.47 1.81
C GLN A 50 -13.86 1.94 1.69
N GLU A 51 -14.62 2.30 0.65
CA GLU A 51 -15.22 3.63 0.50
C GLU A 51 -16.17 3.97 1.66
N CYS A 52 -16.97 3.01 2.14
CA CYS A 52 -17.84 3.21 3.29
C CYS A 52 -17.09 3.37 4.64
N HIS A 53 -15.86 2.86 4.75
CA HIS A 53 -15.08 2.93 5.98
C HIS A 53 -14.20 4.19 6.07
N ASN A 54 -13.96 4.89 4.95
CA ASN A 54 -13.15 6.13 4.90
C ASN A 54 -13.97 7.31 4.34
N PRO A 55 -14.77 8.01 5.16
CA PRO A 55 -15.62 9.11 4.68
C PRO A 55 -14.86 10.37 4.22
N VAL A 56 -13.53 10.42 4.36
CA VAL A 56 -12.70 11.61 4.05
C VAL A 56 -12.38 11.76 2.55
N SER A 57 -12.67 10.75 1.71
CA SER A 57 -12.31 10.80 0.28
C SER A 57 -13.43 11.27 -0.66
N SER A 58 -14.56 11.74 -0.13
CA SER A 58 -15.79 11.99 -0.91
C SER A 58 -15.80 13.29 -1.75
N HIS A 59 -14.74 14.11 -1.71
CA HIS A 59 -14.63 15.33 -2.51
C HIS A 59 -13.70 15.24 -3.74
N PHE A 60 -13.06 14.08 -3.99
CA PHE A 60 -12.08 13.92 -5.07
C PHE A 60 -12.41 12.82 -6.08
N SER A 61 -13.66 12.63 -6.51
CA SER A 61 -13.91 11.68 -7.63
C SER A 61 -15.28 11.80 -8.31
N LYS A 62 -15.72 13.01 -8.62
CA LYS A 62 -16.70 13.22 -9.72
C LYS A 62 -16.11 13.87 -10.97
N ALA A 63 -14.85 14.31 -10.91
CA ALA A 63 -14.14 14.95 -12.02
C ALA A 63 -13.13 14.04 -12.75
N THR A 64 -13.01 12.76 -12.36
CA THR A 64 -11.92 11.90 -12.88
C THR A 64 -12.42 10.55 -13.40
N LEU A 65 -13.63 10.50 -13.95
CA LEU A 65 -14.12 9.30 -14.62
C LEU A 65 -13.53 9.06 -16.02
N ASN A 66 -12.71 10.00 -16.53
CA ASN A 66 -12.05 9.85 -17.83
C ASN A 66 -10.52 9.62 -17.77
N ASP A 67 -9.86 9.77 -16.62
CA ASP A 67 -8.38 9.67 -16.52
C ASP A 67 -7.85 8.51 -15.66
N PHE A 68 -8.70 7.68 -15.04
CA PHE A 68 -8.26 6.59 -14.15
C PHE A 68 -8.11 5.21 -14.82
N PHE A 69 -7.69 5.17 -16.09
CA PHE A 69 -7.12 3.95 -16.70
C PHE A 69 -5.62 3.78 -16.38
N GLN A 70 -5.24 4.05 -15.15
CA GLN A 70 -3.98 3.54 -14.59
C GLN A 70 -4.32 2.85 -13.28
N SER A 71 -4.73 1.58 -13.39
CA SER A 71 -4.52 0.63 -12.31
C SER A 71 -3.03 0.70 -11.98
N GLU A 72 -2.66 1.30 -10.84
CA GLU A 72 -1.30 1.18 -10.33
C GLU A 72 -1.01 -0.32 -10.23
N SER A 73 -0.05 -0.79 -11.03
CA SER A 73 0.28 -2.21 -11.05
C SER A 73 0.70 -2.64 -9.64
N PRO A 74 0.42 -3.89 -9.22
CA PRO A 74 0.92 -4.42 -7.95
C PRO A 74 2.43 -4.20 -7.75
N GLU A 75 3.17 -4.14 -8.86
CA GLU A 75 4.60 -3.81 -8.90
C GLU A 75 4.90 -2.37 -8.45
N LYS A 76 4.07 -1.39 -8.85
CA LYS A 76 4.22 0.01 -8.43
C LYS A 76 3.99 0.15 -6.92
N GLU A 77 2.95 -0.51 -6.39
CA GLU A 77 2.68 -0.54 -4.95
C GLU A 77 3.83 -1.21 -4.18
N LEU A 78 4.37 -2.32 -4.70
CA LEU A 78 5.52 -3.02 -4.14
C LEU A 78 6.77 -2.12 -4.10
N LEU A 79 7.07 -1.41 -5.20
CA LEU A 79 8.20 -0.47 -5.27
C LEU A 79 8.06 0.68 -4.27
N ILE A 80 6.85 1.22 -4.10
CA ILE A 80 6.56 2.25 -3.09
C ILE A 80 6.83 1.71 -1.68
N ASN A 81 6.37 0.49 -1.38
CA ASN A 81 6.58 -0.13 -0.08
C ASN A 81 8.04 -0.48 0.20
N LEU A 82 8.79 -0.94 -0.82
CA LEU A 82 10.24 -1.11 -0.76
C LEU A 82 10.96 0.21 -0.47
N GLY A 83 10.57 1.30 -1.13
CA GLY A 83 11.11 2.64 -0.86
C GLY A 83 10.87 3.09 0.59
N LYS A 84 9.67 2.85 1.13
CA LYS A 84 9.35 3.13 2.54
C LYS A 84 10.22 2.30 3.49
N LEU A 85 10.41 1.01 3.21
CA LEU A 85 11.23 0.13 4.03
C LEU A 85 12.71 0.57 4.01
N ALA A 86 13.26 0.89 2.84
CA ALA A 86 14.63 1.36 2.70
C ALA A 86 14.88 2.63 3.54
N LYS A 87 13.95 3.59 3.51
CA LYS A 87 14.00 4.80 4.36
C LYS A 87 14.05 4.46 5.85
N VAL A 88 13.21 3.54 6.32
CA VAL A 88 13.21 3.09 7.72
C VAL A 88 14.52 2.39 8.09
N LEU A 89 15.04 1.53 7.22
CA LEU A 89 16.31 0.83 7.44
C LEU A 89 17.47 1.82 7.54
N ILE A 90 17.54 2.82 6.65
CA ILE A 90 18.55 3.88 6.70
C ILE A 90 18.45 4.67 8.01
N LYS A 91 17.22 5.07 8.41
CA LYS A 91 16.98 5.76 9.69
C LYS A 91 17.37 4.92 10.91
N LYS A 92 17.18 3.60 10.85
CA LYS A 92 17.54 2.68 11.95
C LYS A 92 19.03 2.37 11.98
N GLN A 93 19.69 2.32 10.83
CA GLN A 93 21.11 2.00 10.71
C GLN A 93 22.00 3.17 11.13
N VAL A 94 21.55 4.42 10.90
CA VAL A 94 22.31 5.61 11.27
C VAL A 94 21.70 6.26 12.52
N PRO A 95 22.38 6.21 13.69
CA PRO A 95 21.89 6.86 14.89
C PRO A 95 22.02 8.39 14.73
N GLN A 96 20.93 9.06 14.34
CA GLN A 96 20.91 10.53 14.17
C GLN A 96 21.36 11.27 15.44
N ASN A 97 21.07 10.72 16.62
CA ASN A 97 21.52 11.25 17.90
C ASN A 97 23.06 11.20 18.05
N TYR A 98 23.71 10.19 17.48
CA TYR A 98 25.18 10.11 17.45
C TYR A 98 25.75 11.19 16.54
N LEU A 99 25.16 11.43 15.36
CA LEU A 99 25.58 12.50 14.44
C LEU A 99 25.44 13.87 15.11
N ARG A 100 24.28 14.15 15.74
CA ARG A 100 24.04 15.40 16.50
C ARG A 100 25.10 15.61 17.59
N ARG A 101 25.42 14.59 18.38
CA ARG A 101 26.50 14.68 19.38
C ARG A 101 27.86 14.93 18.74
N LYS A 102 28.18 14.27 17.63
CA LYS A 102 29.48 14.39 16.96
C LYS A 102 29.68 15.77 16.31
N ILE A 103 28.61 16.39 15.81
CA ILE A 103 28.61 17.77 15.31
C ILE A 103 28.99 18.73 16.45
N THR A 104 28.41 18.57 17.63
CA THR A 104 28.70 19.46 18.78
C THR A 104 30.11 19.25 19.35
N THR A 105 30.68 18.04 19.26
CA THR A 105 32.03 17.75 19.77
C THR A 105 33.16 18.08 18.79
N THR A 106 32.87 18.25 17.50
CA THR A 106 33.91 18.42 16.48
C THR A 106 34.35 19.88 16.36
N ASN A 107 35.66 20.15 16.40
CA ASN A 107 36.21 21.50 16.20
C ASN A 107 36.50 21.84 14.72
N SER A 108 36.44 20.85 13.83
CA SER A 108 36.65 21.05 12.39
C SER A 108 35.38 21.56 11.71
N LEU A 109 35.48 22.70 11.02
CA LEU A 109 34.40 23.30 10.22
C LEU A 109 33.94 22.36 9.10
N ILE A 110 34.87 21.85 8.29
CA ILE A 110 34.55 20.95 7.17
C ILE A 110 33.79 19.70 7.64
N LYS A 111 34.23 19.09 8.75
CA LYS A 111 33.54 17.91 9.30
C LYS A 111 32.15 18.25 9.84
N LYS A 112 31.94 19.46 10.37
CA LYS A 112 30.62 19.92 10.81
C LYS A 112 29.67 20.09 9.63
N ASP A 113 30.12 20.71 8.55
CA ASP A 113 29.30 20.93 7.35
C ASP A 113 28.84 19.60 6.73
N VAL A 114 29.77 18.66 6.53
CA VAL A 114 29.44 17.33 6.01
C VAL A 114 28.48 16.57 6.93
N LEU A 115 28.67 16.65 8.25
CA LEU A 115 27.77 15.98 9.19
C LEU A 115 26.38 16.62 9.24
N ASN A 116 26.29 17.94 9.03
CA ASN A 116 25.01 18.64 8.92
C ASN A 116 24.27 18.25 7.64
N GLU A 117 24.93 18.22 6.49
CA GLU A 117 24.31 17.77 5.23
C GLU A 117 23.77 16.34 5.34
N ILE A 118 24.56 15.43 5.95
CA ILE A 118 24.12 14.05 6.20
C ILE A 118 22.91 14.03 7.14
N LEU A 119 22.90 14.87 8.17
CA LEU A 119 21.78 14.96 9.12
C LEU A 119 20.52 15.46 8.42
N ASP A 120 20.63 16.45 7.54
CA ASP A 120 19.50 17.04 6.81
C ASP A 120 18.89 16.02 5.85
N ILE A 121 19.71 15.31 5.07
CA ILE A 121 19.25 14.19 4.21
C ILE A 121 18.50 13.14 5.05
N LEU A 122 19.04 12.78 6.23
CA LEU A 122 18.41 11.79 7.10
C LEU A 122 17.11 12.28 7.76
N ASN A 123 16.94 13.59 7.94
CA ASN A 123 15.72 14.20 8.47
C ASN A 123 14.63 14.28 7.38
N GLU A 124 15.00 14.51 6.12
CA GLU A 124 14.08 14.57 4.97
C GLU A 124 13.60 13.20 4.49
N LEU A 125 14.39 12.14 4.71
CA LEU A 125 14.02 10.76 4.38
C LEU A 125 12.78 10.28 5.14
#